data_AF-A0A5S3X9T4-F1
#
_entry.id   AF-A0A5S3X9T4-F1
#
_cell.length_a   1.000
_cell.length_b   1.000
_cell.length_c   1.000
_cell.angle_alpha   90.00
_cell.angle_beta   90.00
_cell.angle_gamma   90.00
#
_symmetry.space_group_name_H-M   'P 1'
#
loop_
_entity.id
_entity.type
_entity.pdbx_description
1 polymer ?
#
loop_
_entity_poly.entity_id
_entity_poly.type
_entity_poly.pdbx_seq_one_letter_code
_entity_poly.pdbx_strand_id
1 'polypeptide(L)'
;KPAIDALRSQMTLTRLSKEHIIDVHLREYGRTEKQKCTFVFQPEVSARVKNYGDHFTVDSIRQMWDAAIKRAGLRHRKSFQSRHTYACWSLTAGANPAFIANQM
;
A
#
# COMPACT_ATOMS: atom_id res chain seq x y z
N LYS A 1 8.33 -7.47 -21.14
CA LYS A 1 8.78 -6.72 -19.93
C LYS A 1 7.72 -6.98 -18.87
N PRO A 2 7.94 -7.92 -17.92
CA PRO A 2 6.85 -8.56 -17.17
C PRO A 2 5.92 -7.58 -16.44
N ALA A 3 6.46 -6.51 -15.84
CA ALA A 3 5.66 -5.51 -15.15
C ALA A 3 4.72 -4.72 -16.08
N ILE A 4 5.17 -4.37 -17.29
CA ILE A 4 4.36 -3.62 -18.26
C ILE A 4 3.22 -4.50 -18.79
N ASP A 5 3.54 -5.77 -19.04
CA ASP A 5 2.57 -6.74 -19.55
C ASP A 5 1.47 -7.02 -18.51
N ALA A 6 1.85 -7.10 -17.22
CA ALA A 6 0.91 -7.19 -16.11
C ALA A 6 0.00 -5.95 -16.02
N LEU A 7 0.55 -4.74 -16.11
CA LEU A 7 -0.25 -3.51 -16.10
C LEU A 7 -1.24 -3.45 -17.27
N ARG A 8 -0.82 -3.87 -18.48
CA ARG A 8 -1.71 -3.96 -19.64
C ARG A 8 -2.86 -4.93 -19.40
N SER A 9 -2.60 -6.12 -18.84
CA SER A 9 -3.66 -7.06 -18.49
C SER A 9 -4.64 -6.53 -17.43
N GLN A 10 -4.15 -5.69 -16.51
CA GLN A 10 -4.97 -5.10 -15.45
C GLN A 10 -5.76 -3.87 -15.90
N MET A 11 -5.51 -3.31 -17.09
CA MET A 11 -6.16 -2.07 -17.55
C MET A 11 -7.68 -2.18 -17.58
N THR A 12 -8.23 -3.34 -17.94
CA THR A 12 -9.68 -3.57 -18.00
C THR A 12 -10.35 -3.45 -16.63
N LEU A 13 -9.67 -3.90 -15.58
CA LEU A 13 -10.15 -3.83 -14.21
C LEU A 13 -9.87 -2.47 -13.58
N THR A 14 -8.74 -1.83 -13.92
CA THR A 14 -8.26 -0.62 -13.23
C THR A 14 -8.51 0.63 -14.06
N ARG A 15 -7.62 0.91 -15.03
CA ARG A 15 -7.57 2.15 -15.82
C ARG A 15 -8.82 2.43 -16.65
N LEU A 16 -9.54 1.39 -17.07
CA LEU A 16 -10.78 1.51 -17.84
C LEU A 16 -12.04 1.51 -16.97
N SER A 17 -11.88 1.40 -15.65
CA SER A 17 -13.00 1.43 -14.71
C SER A 17 -13.41 2.88 -14.36
N LYS A 18 -14.32 3.00 -13.39
CA LYS A 18 -14.85 4.27 -12.93
C LYS A 18 -13.74 5.15 -12.35
N GLU A 19 -13.75 6.42 -12.71
CA GLU A 19 -12.90 7.44 -12.12
C GLU A 19 -13.50 7.92 -10.78
N HIS A 20 -12.66 8.07 -9.76
CA HIS A 20 -13.06 8.50 -8.42
C HIS A 20 -12.50 9.90 -8.11
N ILE A 21 -13.32 10.73 -7.48
CA ILE A 21 -12.90 12.04 -6.98
C ILE A 21 -12.49 11.84 -5.52
N ILE A 22 -11.22 12.10 -5.20
CA ILE A 22 -10.68 11.98 -3.85
C ILE A 22 -10.12 13.31 -3.36
N ASP A 23 -10.24 13.56 -2.07
CA ASP A 23 -9.59 14.67 -1.39
C ASP A 23 -8.16 14.25 -1.02
N VAL A 24 -7.17 14.82 -1.71
CA VAL A 24 -5.75 14.58 -1.46
C VAL A 24 -5.24 15.64 -0.50
N HIS A 25 -4.74 15.18 0.66
CA HIS A 25 -4.06 16.05 1.62
C HIS A 25 -2.64 16.35 1.13
N LEU A 26 -2.34 17.62 0.89
CA LEU A 26 -1.01 18.05 0.48
C LEU A 26 -0.11 18.24 1.71
N ARG A 27 1.20 18.41 1.46
CA ARG A 27 2.20 18.58 2.53
C ARG A 27 1.97 19.83 3.38
N GLU A 28 1.33 20.85 2.81
CA GLU A 28 0.95 22.08 3.50
C GLU A 28 -0.24 21.83 4.42
N TYR A 29 -0.11 22.22 5.68
CA TYR A 29 -1.13 21.98 6.69
C TYR A 29 -2.49 22.59 6.29
N GLY A 30 -3.53 21.76 6.30
CA GLY A 30 -4.91 22.15 5.97
C GLY A 30 -5.22 22.26 4.48
N ARG A 31 -4.22 22.10 3.59
CA ARG A 31 -4.46 22.16 2.15
C ARG A 31 -4.93 20.80 1.63
N THR A 32 -6.15 20.78 1.09
CA THR A 32 -6.74 19.62 0.41
C THR A 32 -7.04 19.99 -1.03
N GLU A 33 -6.83 19.04 -1.94
CA GLU A 33 -7.15 19.19 -3.35
C GLU A 33 -8.02 18.02 -3.82
N LYS A 34 -9.08 18.33 -4.57
CA LYS A 34 -9.90 17.32 -5.22
C LYS A 34 -9.22 16.85 -6.48
N GLN A 35 -8.76 15.61 -6.48
CA GLN A 35 -8.14 14.99 -7.64
C GLN A 35 -9.02 13.87 -8.16
N LYS A 36 -9.08 13.78 -9.49
CA LYS A 36 -9.68 12.67 -10.19
C LYS A 36 -8.63 11.58 -10.36
N CYS A 37 -8.89 10.41 -9.80
CA CYS A 37 -7.93 9.32 -9.76
C CYS A 37 -8.60 8.01 -10.15
N THR A 38 -7.84 7.18 -10.87
CA THR A 38 -8.19 5.79 -11.12
C THR A 38 -7.14 4.92 -10.44
N PHE A 39 -7.55 4.07 -9.50
CA PHE A 39 -6.63 3.29 -8.70
C PHE A 39 -6.16 2.04 -9.44
N VAL A 40 -4.85 1.77 -9.36
CA VAL A 40 -4.25 0.54 -9.90
C VAL A 40 -4.59 -0.67 -9.03
N PHE A 41 -4.73 -0.47 -7.71
CA PHE A 41 -5.11 -1.54 -6.80
C PHE A 41 -6.53 -1.27 -6.30
N GLN A 42 -7.47 -2.06 -6.79
CA GLN A 42 -8.87 -1.95 -6.40
C GLN A 42 -9.22 -3.03 -5.37
N PRO A 43 -9.76 -2.61 -4.20
CA PRO A 43 -10.27 -3.54 -3.21
C PRO A 43 -11.33 -4.49 -3.79
N GLU A 44 -12.19 -4.01 -4.68
CA GLU A 44 -13.25 -4.80 -5.34
C GLU A 44 -12.75 -6.12 -5.95
N VAL A 45 -11.61 -6.06 -6.64
CA VAL A 45 -11.05 -7.22 -7.36
C VAL A 45 -10.52 -8.29 -6.38
N SER A 46 -10.11 -7.89 -5.18
CA SER A 46 -9.40 -8.74 -4.22
C SER A 46 -10.19 -9.03 -2.94
N ALA A 47 -11.28 -8.31 -2.70
CA ALA A 47 -12.10 -8.42 -1.51
C ALA A 47 -12.90 -9.72 -1.52
N ARG A 48 -12.81 -10.47 -0.42
CA ARG A 48 -13.63 -11.67 -0.19
C ARG A 48 -15.03 -11.34 0.32
N VAL A 49 -15.24 -10.12 0.80
CA VAL A 49 -16.49 -9.65 1.40
C VAL A 49 -16.90 -8.36 0.70
N LYS A 50 -18.20 -8.18 0.43
CA LYS A 50 -18.76 -7.01 -0.28
C LYS A 50 -18.70 -5.68 0.50
N ASN A 51 -17.88 -5.58 1.55
CA ASN A 51 -17.72 -4.37 2.35
C ASN A 51 -16.35 -3.75 2.08
N TYR A 52 -16.17 -3.23 0.86
CA TYR A 52 -14.94 -2.58 0.42
C TYR A 52 -15.23 -1.13 0.02
N GLY A 53 -14.26 -0.25 0.27
CA GLY A 53 -14.30 1.12 -0.23
C GLY A 53 -13.74 1.22 -1.65
N ASP A 54 -13.84 2.41 -2.24
CA ASP A 54 -13.34 2.73 -3.57
C ASP A 54 -11.82 2.51 -3.73
N HIS A 55 -11.07 2.62 -2.63
CA HIS A 55 -9.61 2.47 -2.60
C HIS A 55 -9.12 1.90 -1.27
N PHE A 56 -7.87 1.42 -1.28
CA PHE A 56 -7.20 0.98 -0.05
C PHE A 56 -6.97 2.17 0.88
N THR A 57 -7.51 2.08 2.09
CA THR A 57 -7.26 3.06 3.14
C THR A 57 -6.04 2.63 3.97
N VAL A 58 -5.55 3.53 4.82
CA VAL A 58 -4.45 3.23 5.75
C VAL A 58 -4.81 2.04 6.66
N ASP A 59 -6.07 1.90 7.05
CA ASP A 59 -6.56 0.77 7.83
C ASP A 59 -6.54 -0.56 7.07
N SER A 60 -6.69 -0.55 5.74
CA SER A 60 -6.64 -1.77 4.93
C SER A 60 -5.29 -2.49 5.09
N ILE A 61 -4.18 -1.74 5.16
CA ILE A 61 -2.84 -2.31 5.38
C ILE A 61 -2.76 -2.98 6.76
N ARG A 62 -3.33 -2.35 7.79
CA ARG A 62 -3.35 -2.91 9.16
C ARG A 62 -4.11 -4.24 9.20
N GLN A 63 -5.29 -4.30 8.59
CA GLN A 63 -6.09 -5.53 8.53
C GLN A 63 -5.38 -6.66 7.78
N MET A 64 -4.78 -6.35 6.63
CA MET A 64 -3.99 -7.32 5.85
C MET A 64 -2.80 -7.85 6.65
N TRP A 65 -2.12 -6.96 7.40
CA TRP A 65 -1.00 -7.33 8.26
C TRP A 65 -1.40 -8.27 9.38
N ASP A 66 -2.49 -7.98 10.10
CA ASP A 66 -2.99 -8.83 11.18
C ASP A 66 -3.35 -10.23 10.68
N ALA A 67 -4.00 -10.30 9.51
CA ALA A 67 -4.31 -11.56 8.85
C ALA A 67 -3.04 -12.32 8.39
N ALA A 68 -2.01 -11.61 7.92
CA ALA A 68 -0.74 -12.22 7.53
C ALA A 68 0.03 -12.78 8.73
N ILE A 69 0.14 -12.01 9.82
CA ILE A 69 0.79 -12.41 11.06
C ILE A 69 0.13 -13.63 11.69
N LYS A 70 -1.22 -13.65 11.74
CA LYS A 70 -1.97 -14.80 12.23
C LYS A 70 -1.72 -16.06 11.40
N ARG A 71 -1.70 -15.94 10.06
CA ARG A 71 -1.42 -17.07 9.15
C ARG A 71 0.02 -17.57 9.28
N ALA A 72 0.96 -16.67 9.58
CA ALA A 72 2.36 -17.03 9.82
C ALA A 72 2.60 -17.64 11.21
N GLY A 73 1.59 -17.74 12.08
CA GLY A 73 1.73 -18.24 13.45
C GLY A 73 2.53 -17.31 14.37
N LEU A 74 2.70 -16.05 13.97
CA LEU A 74 3.47 -15.07 14.72
C LEU A 74 2.59 -14.34 15.75
N ARG A 75 3.18 -13.95 16.88
CA ARG A 75 2.53 -13.07 17.85
C ARG A 75 2.19 -11.74 17.19
N HIS A 76 1.01 -11.19 17.50
CA HIS A 76 0.58 -9.88 17.01
C HIS A 76 1.62 -8.79 17.29
N ARG A 77 1.94 -8.00 16.25
CA ARG A 77 2.78 -6.81 16.31
C ARG A 77 2.23 -5.76 15.36
N LYS A 78 2.48 -4.48 15.62
CA LYS A 78 2.10 -3.39 14.71
C LYS A 78 2.90 -3.47 13.41
N SER A 79 2.25 -3.29 12.25
CA SER A 79 2.88 -3.29 10.93
C SER A 79 4.07 -2.35 10.82
N PHE A 80 3.98 -1.18 11.46
CA PHE A 80 5.04 -0.17 11.50
C PHE A 80 6.38 -0.69 12.06
N GLN A 81 6.38 -1.73 12.89
CA GLN A 81 7.62 -2.30 13.43
C GLN A 81 8.46 -3.04 12.38
N SER A 82 7.85 -3.44 11.24
CA SER A 82 8.58 -4.03 10.12
C SER A 82 9.69 -3.11 9.60
N ARG A 83 9.49 -1.78 9.66
CA ARG A 83 10.48 -0.78 9.25
C ARG A 83 11.78 -0.89 10.05
N HIS A 84 11.68 -1.15 11.36
CA HIS A 84 12.83 -1.33 12.23
C HIS A 84 13.54 -2.65 11.95
N THR A 85 12.76 -3.69 11.63
CA THR A 85 13.33 -4.98 11.22
C THR A 85 14.13 -4.83 9.93
N TYR A 86 13.57 -4.13 8.93
CA TYR A 86 14.25 -3.85 7.66
C TYR A 86 15.53 -3.02 7.86
N ALA A 87 15.49 -1.97 8.68
CA ALA A 87 16.67 -1.16 8.96
C ALA A 87 17.78 -1.98 9.63
N CYS A 88 17.46 -2.75 10.67
CA CYS A 88 18.43 -3.61 11.33
C CYS A 88 19.03 -4.67 10.38
N TRP A 89 18.18 -5.34 9.60
CA TRP A 89 18.64 -6.34 8.62
C TRP A 89 19.56 -5.72 7.57
N SER A 90 19.21 -4.55 7.04
CA SER A 90 20.03 -3.84 6.07
C SER A 90 21.38 -3.43 6.65
N LEU A 91 21.41 -2.95 7.89
CA LEU A 91 22.66 -2.60 8.59
C LEU A 91 23.54 -3.83 8.84
N THR A 92 22.97 -4.93 9.30
CA THR A 92 23.71 -6.19 9.50
C THR A 92 24.22 -6.76 8.18
N ALA A 93 23.50 -6.54 7.08
CA ALA A 93 23.95 -6.89 5.73
C ALA A 93 25.01 -5.91 5.15
N GLY A 94 25.42 -4.88 5.91
CA GLY A 94 26.46 -3.92 5.51
C GLY A 94 25.96 -2.81 4.57
N ALA A 95 24.64 -2.59 4.47
CA ALA A 95 24.11 -1.51 3.65
C ALA A 95 24.45 -0.13 4.24
N ASN A 96 24.66 0.85 3.35
CA ASN A 96 25.03 2.22 3.72
C ASN A 96 23.91 2.89 4.55
N PRO A 97 24.19 3.39 5.77
CA PRO A 97 23.19 4.09 6.59
C PRO A 97 22.54 5.29 5.90
N ALA A 98 23.28 6.04 5.07
CA ALA A 98 22.73 7.17 4.32
C ALA A 98 21.71 6.72 3.27
N PHE A 99 21.91 5.54 2.66
CA PHE A 99 20.94 4.95 1.75
C PHE A 99 19.69 4.49 2.49
N ILE A 100 19.84 3.86 3.66
CA ILE A 100 18.70 3.39 4.48
C ILE A 100 17.87 4.59 4.97
N ALA A 101 18.51 5.69 5.39
CA ALA A 101 17.83 6.89 5.86
C ALA A 101 16.93 7.52 4.79
N ASN A 102 17.29 7.43 3.50
CA ASN A 102 16.47 7.93 2.40
C ASN A 102 15.23 7.08 2.10
N GLN A 103 15.16 5.84 2.63
CA GLN A 103 14.05 4.90 2.40
C GLN A 103 13.05 4.84 3.58
N MET A 104 13.32 5.57 4.68
CA MET A 104 12.55 5.59 5.92
C MET A 104 11.75 6.88 6.08
#